data_AF-A0A316UY71-F1
#
_entry.id   AF-A0A316UY71-F1
#
_cell.length_a   1.000
_cell.length_b   1.000
_cell.length_c   1.000
_cell.angle_alpha   90.00
_cell.angle_beta   90.00
_cell.angle_gamma   90.00
#
_symmetry.space_group_name_H-M   'P 1'
#
loop_
_entity.id
_entity.type
_entity.pdbx_description
1 polymer ?
#
loop_
_entity_poly.entity_id
_entity_poly.type
_entity_poly.pdbx_seq_one_letter_code
_entity_poly.pdbx_strand_id
1 'polypeptide(L)'
;MASHAASSSSAPLPSGTNSNNNSAASHGLSLPSNLPVPENDGGTIHLVGHPLPACAPLRVIHPSSSSPSECEEDGEGEVDLFMRSITHPERDILLFVYPHTGKPNAPPGNGWDEIAGARGCTPELVGVREGLTALRRERKGGNDVMIYGMSGDDQEWQREVSGRLGLNFPLLSSHPASSHQFSKALDLPTFEHQGNTYLKRCTLLIREGQVVRCDYPVFPPDAAWRRVVEQRWLDEEGQ
;
A
#
# COMPACT_ATOMS: atom_id res chain seq x y z
N MET A 1 38.18 28.02 68.60
CA MET A 1 38.01 29.41 68.14
C MET A 1 37.46 29.38 66.72
N ALA A 2 36.34 30.08 66.50
CA ALA A 2 35.64 30.44 65.25
C ALA A 2 35.21 29.28 64.32
N SER A 3 33.94 28.98 64.00
CA SER A 3 32.70 29.75 63.69
C SER A 3 32.69 30.51 62.36
N HIS A 4 31.56 30.33 61.65
CA HIS A 4 31.05 30.92 60.39
C HIS A 4 31.36 30.15 59.09
N ALA A 5 30.40 29.47 58.44
CA ALA A 5 29.11 29.88 57.86
C ALA A 5 29.24 30.65 56.53
N ALA A 6 28.78 30.05 55.43
CA ALA A 6 28.22 30.75 54.28
C ALA A 6 27.36 29.79 53.45
N SER A 7 26.07 30.11 53.38
CA SER A 7 25.04 29.53 52.53
C SER A 7 25.36 29.74 51.04
N SER A 8 25.03 28.77 50.18
CA SER A 8 24.90 29.00 48.73
C SER A 8 23.50 28.62 48.28
N SER A 9 22.84 29.60 47.65
CA SER A 9 21.50 29.53 47.07
C SER A 9 21.61 29.83 45.57
N SER A 10 20.78 29.15 44.79
CA SER A 10 20.23 29.54 43.48
C SER A 10 21.12 29.45 42.22
N ALA A 11 20.77 28.52 41.32
CA ALA A 11 20.14 28.85 40.03
C ALA A 11 19.77 27.56 39.25
N PRO A 12 18.55 27.44 38.69
CA PRO A 12 18.19 26.33 37.79
C PRO A 12 18.66 26.59 36.35
N LEU A 13 19.10 25.52 35.69
CA LEU A 13 19.54 25.52 34.29
C LEU A 13 18.40 25.85 33.32
N PRO A 14 18.67 26.56 32.20
CA PRO A 14 17.65 27.03 31.28
C PRO A 14 17.08 25.90 30.42
N SER A 15 15.76 25.93 30.31
CA SER A 15 14.91 25.25 29.35
C SER A 15 15.32 25.55 27.90
N GLY A 16 15.90 24.56 27.22
CA GLY A 16 16.10 24.58 25.77
C GLY A 16 14.85 24.07 25.07
N THR A 17 14.06 24.97 24.49
CA THR A 17 13.01 24.65 23.53
C THR A 17 13.65 24.14 22.25
N ASN A 18 13.67 22.82 22.06
CA ASN A 18 14.03 22.23 20.78
C ASN A 18 12.82 22.34 19.84
N SER A 19 12.69 23.48 19.16
CA SER A 19 11.79 23.65 18.02
C SER A 19 12.30 22.81 16.85
N ASN A 20 12.01 21.51 16.88
CA ASN A 20 12.20 20.66 15.71
C ASN A 20 11.03 20.94 14.73
N ASN A 21 11.37 21.67 13.67
CA ASN A 21 10.63 21.80 12.43
C ASN A 21 10.23 20.41 11.90
N ASN A 22 9.03 19.96 12.23
CA ASN A 22 8.42 18.75 11.67
C ASN A 22 7.11 19.04 10.92
N SER A 23 6.97 20.28 10.42
CA SER A 23 5.73 20.76 9.80
C SER A 23 5.59 20.42 8.30
N ALA A 24 6.62 19.91 7.64
CA ALA A 24 6.59 19.69 6.19
C ALA A 24 6.25 18.25 5.76
N ALA A 25 6.38 17.26 6.66
CA ALA A 25 6.18 15.85 6.35
C ALA A 25 4.74 15.35 6.60
N SER A 26 3.87 16.18 7.19
CA SER A 26 2.54 15.77 7.67
C SER A 26 1.40 15.99 6.67
N HIS A 27 1.59 16.83 5.64
CA HIS A 27 0.50 17.25 4.76
C HIS A 27 -0.05 16.16 3.81
N GLY A 28 0.67 15.06 3.61
CA GLY A 28 0.27 13.96 2.72
C GLY A 28 -0.35 12.74 3.41
N LEU A 29 -0.32 12.69 4.75
CA LEU A 29 -0.73 11.52 5.54
C LEU A 29 -2.14 11.66 6.11
N SER A 30 -2.60 12.88 6.39
CA SER A 30 -3.96 13.12 6.84
C SER A 30 -4.94 13.11 5.66
N LEU A 31 -6.02 12.35 5.81
CA LEU A 31 -7.15 12.38 4.88
C LEU A 31 -8.07 13.56 5.25
N PRO A 32 -8.52 14.36 4.27
CA PRO A 32 -9.61 15.31 4.50
C PRO A 32 -10.85 14.60 5.05
N SER A 33 -11.54 15.20 6.02
CA SER A 33 -12.72 14.60 6.66
C SER A 33 -13.95 14.52 5.74
N ASN A 34 -13.93 15.26 4.63
CA ASN A 34 -15.03 15.39 3.67
C ASN A 34 -14.74 14.74 2.31
N LEU A 35 -13.86 13.72 2.27
CA LEU A 35 -13.63 13.00 1.03
C LEU A 35 -14.90 12.28 0.56
N PRO A 36 -15.22 12.35 -0.74
CA PRO A 36 -16.35 11.61 -1.30
C PRO A 36 -16.11 10.10 -1.15
N VAL A 37 -17.10 9.43 -0.57
CA VAL A 37 -17.09 7.98 -0.37
C VAL A 37 -17.40 7.30 -1.72
N PRO A 38 -16.56 6.38 -2.22
CA PRO A 38 -16.87 5.63 -3.43
C PRO A 38 -18.07 4.71 -3.19
N GLU A 39 -19.03 4.74 -4.11
CA GLU A 39 -20.15 3.79 -4.13
C GLU A 39 -19.69 2.44 -4.71
N ASN A 40 -20.27 1.35 -4.24
CA ASN A 40 -20.04 0.04 -4.84
C ASN A 40 -20.89 -0.09 -6.11
N ASP A 41 -20.24 0.06 -7.26
CA ASP A 41 -20.86 -0.09 -8.58
C ASP A 41 -20.84 -1.54 -9.12
N GLY A 42 -20.37 -2.50 -8.32
CA GLY A 42 -20.28 -3.90 -8.72
C GLY A 42 -19.15 -4.23 -9.69
N GLY A 43 -18.20 -3.31 -9.93
CA GLY A 43 -17.09 -3.50 -10.87
C GLY A 43 -16.09 -4.64 -10.57
N THR A 44 -16.33 -5.43 -9.52
CA THR A 44 -15.49 -6.58 -9.12
C THR A 44 -16.27 -7.85 -8.83
N ILE A 45 -17.58 -7.91 -9.12
CA ILE A 45 -18.42 -9.09 -8.79
C ILE A 45 -17.94 -10.38 -9.45
N HIS A 46 -17.21 -10.28 -10.56
CA HIS A 46 -16.66 -11.39 -11.32
C HIS A 46 -15.30 -11.88 -10.80
N LEU A 47 -14.64 -11.14 -9.90
CA LEU A 47 -13.26 -11.41 -9.52
C LEU A 47 -13.11 -12.62 -8.60
N VAL A 48 -14.02 -12.84 -7.65
CA VAL A 48 -13.91 -14.00 -6.74
C VAL A 48 -14.13 -15.29 -7.53
N GLY A 49 -13.14 -16.19 -7.49
CA GLY A 49 -13.07 -17.41 -8.30
C GLY A 49 -12.48 -17.22 -9.69
N HIS A 50 -12.13 -15.98 -10.08
CA HIS A 50 -11.52 -15.72 -11.38
C HIS A 50 -10.05 -16.20 -11.37
N PRO A 51 -9.60 -16.96 -12.38
CA PRO A 51 -8.19 -17.29 -12.52
C PRO A 51 -7.36 -16.05 -12.84
N LEU A 52 -6.15 -15.95 -12.30
CA LEU A 52 -5.20 -14.95 -12.72
C LEU A 52 -4.79 -15.18 -14.18
N PRO A 53 -4.53 -14.11 -14.95
CA PRO A 53 -4.00 -14.24 -16.29
C PRO A 53 -2.59 -14.84 -16.24
N ALA A 54 -2.39 -15.94 -16.96
CA ALA A 54 -1.05 -16.47 -17.21
C ALA A 54 -0.30 -15.59 -18.21
N CYS A 55 1.02 -15.50 -18.07
CA CYS A 55 1.90 -14.73 -18.96
C CYS A 55 1.60 -13.23 -18.99
N ALA A 56 1.17 -12.67 -17.85
CA ALA A 56 0.91 -11.25 -17.68
C ALA A 56 1.89 -10.65 -16.64
N PRO A 57 3.20 -10.60 -16.93
CA PRO A 57 4.18 -10.14 -15.97
C PRO A 57 4.03 -8.65 -15.64
N LEU A 58 4.25 -8.32 -14.38
CA LEU A 58 4.23 -6.97 -13.83
C LEU A 58 5.66 -6.56 -13.45
N ARG A 59 6.04 -5.32 -13.75
CA ARG A 59 7.35 -4.79 -13.34
C ARG A 59 7.38 -4.62 -11.83
N VAL A 60 8.43 -5.15 -11.19
CA VAL A 60 8.59 -5.10 -9.72
C VAL A 60 9.54 -3.98 -9.34
N ILE A 61 9.14 -3.19 -8.36
CA ILE A 61 9.95 -2.17 -7.72
C ILE A 61 10.20 -2.60 -6.28
N HIS A 62 11.43 -2.99 -6.00
CA HIS A 62 11.84 -3.40 -4.66
C HIS A 62 12.11 -2.20 -3.75
N PRO A 63 11.80 -2.32 -2.45
CA PRO A 63 12.12 -1.29 -1.48
C PRO A 63 13.62 -1.10 -1.34
N SER A 64 14.08 0.15 -1.38
CA SER A 64 15.51 0.50 -1.29
C SER A 64 16.15 0.13 0.06
N SER A 65 15.35 -0.06 1.10
CA SER A 65 15.78 -0.52 2.42
C SER A 65 15.04 -1.80 2.79
N SER A 66 15.51 -2.95 2.32
CA SER A 66 15.12 -4.22 2.91
C SER A 66 16.34 -5.05 3.24
N SER A 67 16.31 -5.60 4.47
CA SER A 67 17.09 -6.75 4.86
C SER A 67 16.79 -7.89 3.87
N PRO A 68 17.78 -8.71 3.49
CA PRO A 68 17.75 -9.60 2.32
C PRO A 68 16.65 -10.68 2.25
N SER A 69 15.73 -10.84 3.22
CA SER A 69 15.09 -12.16 3.39
C SER A 69 13.77 -12.44 2.66
N GLU A 70 13.12 -11.47 2.00
CA GLU A 70 11.78 -11.73 1.39
C GLU A 70 11.62 -11.23 -0.05
N CYS A 71 12.35 -10.17 -0.42
CA CYS A 71 12.34 -9.63 -1.78
C CYS A 71 13.29 -10.36 -2.73
N GLU A 72 14.21 -11.20 -2.23
CA GLU A 72 15.25 -11.85 -3.04
C GLU A 72 14.73 -12.91 -4.01
N GLU A 73 13.52 -13.45 -3.80
CA GLU A 73 12.95 -14.46 -4.69
C GLU A 73 12.34 -13.87 -5.97
N ASP A 74 11.97 -12.58 -5.93
CA ASP A 74 11.60 -11.78 -7.09
C ASP A 74 12.91 -11.17 -7.62
N GLY A 75 13.51 -11.79 -8.64
CA GLY A 75 14.68 -11.18 -9.30
C GLY A 75 14.35 -9.77 -9.80
N GLU A 76 15.37 -8.92 -9.99
CA GLU A 76 15.15 -7.61 -10.60
C GLU A 76 14.45 -7.76 -11.95
N GLY A 77 13.28 -7.14 -12.11
CA GLY A 77 12.59 -7.10 -13.40
C GLY A 77 11.08 -7.24 -13.30
N GLU A 78 10.58 -8.47 -13.44
CA GLU A 78 9.17 -8.79 -13.67
C GLU A 78 8.72 -9.97 -12.80
N VAL A 79 7.49 -9.90 -12.29
CA VAL A 79 6.80 -11.00 -11.59
C VAL A 79 5.53 -11.37 -12.35
N ASP A 80 5.33 -12.66 -12.59
CA ASP A 80 4.04 -13.19 -13.02
C ASP A 80 3.31 -13.71 -11.76
N LEU A 81 2.24 -13.02 -11.36
CA LEU A 81 1.51 -13.35 -10.12
C LEU A 81 0.81 -14.71 -10.20
N PHE A 82 0.39 -15.16 -11.39
CA PHE A 82 -0.15 -16.50 -11.57
C PHE A 82 0.93 -17.53 -11.24
N MET A 83 2.09 -17.43 -11.90
CA MET A 83 3.21 -18.35 -11.65
C MET A 83 3.69 -18.28 -10.19
N ARG A 84 3.84 -17.08 -9.63
CA ARG A 84 4.28 -16.86 -8.24
C ARG A 84 3.36 -17.57 -7.25
N SER A 85 2.05 -17.47 -7.43
CA SER A 85 1.07 -18.13 -6.54
C SER A 85 1.02 -19.66 -6.69
N ILE A 86 1.48 -20.21 -7.83
CA ILE A 86 1.53 -21.65 -8.08
C ILE A 86 2.86 -22.25 -7.60
N THR A 87 3.97 -21.52 -7.73
CA THR A 87 5.30 -22.01 -7.30
C THR A 87 5.55 -21.84 -5.80
N HIS A 88 4.75 -21.02 -5.13
CA HIS A 88 4.76 -20.83 -3.67
C HIS A 88 3.38 -21.09 -3.05
N PRO A 89 2.85 -22.32 -3.14
CA PRO A 89 1.52 -22.63 -2.62
C PRO A 89 1.39 -22.44 -1.10
N GLU A 90 2.51 -22.39 -0.38
CA GLU A 90 2.58 -22.06 1.04
C GLU A 90 2.44 -20.57 1.35
N ARG A 91 2.34 -19.71 0.32
CA ARG A 91 2.20 -18.26 0.45
C ARG A 91 1.04 -17.72 -0.38
N ASP A 92 0.10 -17.08 0.27
CA ASP A 92 -0.94 -16.29 -0.41
C ASP A 92 -0.37 -14.95 -0.89
N ILE A 93 -1.03 -14.32 -1.86
CA ILE A 93 -0.66 -12.98 -2.34
C ILE A 93 -1.76 -11.99 -1.96
N LEU A 94 -1.40 -10.97 -1.18
CA LEU A 94 -2.22 -9.77 -0.98
C LEU A 94 -1.77 -8.67 -1.94
N LEU A 95 -2.69 -8.26 -2.81
CA LEU A 95 -2.48 -7.20 -3.79
C LEU A 95 -3.35 -5.99 -3.44
N PHE A 96 -2.71 -4.89 -3.04
CA PHE A 96 -3.35 -3.61 -2.78
C PHE A 96 -3.30 -2.73 -4.03
N VAL A 97 -4.41 -2.63 -4.75
CA VAL A 97 -4.53 -1.86 -5.98
C VAL A 97 -4.95 -0.43 -5.64
N TYR A 98 -4.22 0.56 -6.17
CA TYR A 98 -4.50 1.98 -5.95
C TYR A 98 -4.47 2.81 -7.24
N PRO A 99 -5.20 3.94 -7.29
CA PRO A 99 -5.29 4.78 -8.48
C PRO A 99 -3.98 5.36 -8.98
N HIS A 100 -3.35 6.21 -8.15
CA HIS A 100 -2.20 7.03 -8.51
C HIS A 100 -1.64 7.72 -7.27
N THR A 101 -0.33 7.78 -7.12
CA THR A 101 0.31 8.58 -6.05
C THR A 101 0.63 9.99 -6.53
N GLY A 102 0.20 10.99 -5.77
CA GLY A 102 0.49 12.39 -6.08
C GLY A 102 1.96 12.76 -5.90
N LYS A 103 2.37 13.83 -6.57
CA LYS A 103 3.74 14.36 -6.48
C LYS A 103 4.06 14.89 -5.07
N PRO A 104 5.28 14.69 -4.56
CA PRO A 104 5.73 15.34 -3.33
C PRO A 104 5.61 16.86 -3.48
N ASN A 105 5.06 17.54 -2.47
CA ASN A 105 4.98 18.99 -2.40
C ASN A 105 4.21 19.67 -3.55
N ALA A 106 3.42 18.92 -4.32
CA ALA A 106 2.48 19.48 -5.29
C ALA A 106 1.05 19.28 -4.78
N PRO A 107 0.14 20.24 -5.03
CA PRO A 107 -1.27 19.98 -4.82
C PRO A 107 -1.71 18.81 -5.71
N PRO A 108 -2.75 18.06 -5.32
CA PRO A 108 -3.38 17.11 -6.21
C PRO A 108 -3.83 17.81 -7.50
N GLY A 109 -3.91 17.05 -8.60
CA GLY A 109 -4.43 17.57 -9.86
C GLY A 109 -5.81 18.21 -9.68
N ASN A 110 -6.13 19.22 -10.48
CA ASN A 110 -7.42 19.91 -10.40
C ASN A 110 -8.59 18.90 -10.47
N GLY A 111 -9.50 18.92 -9.49
CA GLY A 111 -10.64 18.01 -9.40
C GLY A 111 -10.34 16.60 -8.89
N TRP A 112 -9.08 16.26 -8.55
CA TRP A 112 -8.74 14.91 -8.07
C TRP A 112 -9.39 14.56 -6.73
N ASP A 113 -9.40 15.51 -5.79
CA ASP A 113 -10.00 15.31 -4.45
C ASP A 113 -11.55 15.24 -4.50
N GLU A 114 -12.16 15.64 -5.63
CA GLU A 114 -13.61 15.56 -5.87
C GLU A 114 -14.04 14.18 -6.39
N ILE A 115 -13.10 13.37 -6.89
CA ILE A 115 -13.38 12.03 -7.39
C ILE A 115 -13.41 11.03 -6.21
N ALA A 116 -14.56 10.40 -6.03
CA ALA A 116 -14.77 9.39 -4.99
C ALA A 116 -13.72 8.26 -5.08
N GLY A 117 -12.98 8.05 -3.98
CA GLY A 117 -11.93 7.03 -3.89
C GLY A 117 -10.58 7.36 -4.53
N ALA A 118 -10.43 8.49 -5.25
CA ALA A 118 -9.18 8.85 -5.91
C ALA A 118 -8.09 9.33 -4.92
N ARG A 119 -8.46 10.14 -3.92
CA ARG A 119 -7.55 10.59 -2.86
C ARG A 119 -7.25 9.45 -1.88
N GLY A 120 -6.01 9.39 -1.40
CA GLY A 120 -5.61 8.54 -0.26
C GLY A 120 -4.62 7.42 -0.56
N CYS A 121 -4.02 7.37 -1.76
CA CYS A 121 -3.02 6.34 -2.10
C CYS A 121 -1.77 6.39 -1.20
N THR A 122 -1.30 7.59 -0.84
CA THR A 122 -0.18 7.71 0.13
C THR A 122 -0.56 7.18 1.52
N PRO A 123 -1.68 7.60 2.14
CA PRO A 123 -2.17 7.00 3.38
C PRO A 123 -2.39 5.49 3.32
N GLU A 124 -2.90 4.95 2.20
CA GLU A 124 -3.05 3.49 2.04
C GLU A 124 -1.70 2.77 2.10
N LEU A 125 -0.73 3.16 1.27
CA LEU A 125 0.59 2.52 1.23
C LEU A 125 1.32 2.61 2.58
N VAL A 126 1.19 3.75 3.26
CA VAL A 126 1.73 3.94 4.61
C VAL A 126 1.01 3.07 5.63
N GLY A 127 -0.32 2.96 5.56
CA GLY A 127 -1.10 2.05 6.38
C GLY A 127 -0.66 0.60 6.19
N VAL A 128 -0.50 0.15 4.95
CA VAL A 128 -0.02 -1.22 4.64
C VAL A 128 1.37 -1.46 5.22
N ARG A 129 2.31 -0.51 5.03
CA ARG A 129 3.67 -0.56 5.61
C ARG A 129 3.64 -0.77 7.12
N GLU A 130 2.78 -0.03 7.81
CA GLU A 130 2.62 -0.10 9.27
C GLU A 130 1.88 -1.37 9.71
N GLY A 131 0.97 -1.87 8.87
CA GLY A 131 0.16 -3.06 9.08
C GLY A 131 0.86 -4.38 8.78
N LEU A 132 2.05 -4.40 8.16
CA LEU A 132 2.72 -5.63 7.73
C LEU A 132 2.86 -6.67 8.85
N THR A 133 3.30 -6.25 10.04
CA THR A 133 3.45 -7.17 11.19
C THR A 133 2.12 -7.78 11.60
N ALA A 134 1.02 -7.01 11.54
CA ALA A 134 -0.30 -7.52 11.85
C ALA A 134 -0.76 -8.52 10.78
N LEU A 135 -0.69 -8.14 9.50
CA LEU A 135 -1.02 -9.01 8.36
C LEU A 135 -0.27 -10.35 8.41
N ARG A 136 1.02 -10.32 8.73
CA ARG A 136 1.86 -11.52 8.86
C ARG A 136 1.60 -12.34 10.13
N ARG A 137 0.96 -11.76 11.15
CA ARG A 137 0.66 -12.45 12.40
C ARG A 137 -0.73 -13.10 12.39
N GLU A 138 -1.65 -12.62 11.55
CA GLU A 138 -2.98 -13.23 11.37
C GLU A 138 -2.92 -14.66 10.79
N ARG A 139 -1.74 -15.18 10.46
CA ARG A 139 -1.46 -16.57 10.02
C ARG A 139 -1.77 -17.67 11.05
N LYS A 140 -2.77 -17.53 11.92
CA LYS A 140 -3.12 -18.60 12.87
C LYS A 140 -3.76 -19.77 12.10
N GLY A 141 -2.90 -20.66 11.59
CA GLY A 141 -3.26 -21.82 10.77
C GLY A 141 -2.95 -21.63 9.28
N GLY A 142 -3.04 -20.41 8.74
CA GLY A 142 -2.95 -20.17 7.29
C GLY A 142 -1.53 -20.07 6.70
N ASN A 143 -1.49 -19.87 5.37
CA ASN A 143 -0.29 -19.63 4.57
C ASN A 143 0.48 -18.36 5.00
N ASP A 144 1.76 -18.27 4.63
CA ASP A 144 2.47 -16.99 4.62
C ASP A 144 1.79 -16.03 3.62
N VAL A 145 2.10 -14.74 3.65
CA VAL A 145 1.54 -13.75 2.74
C VAL A 145 2.64 -12.90 2.11
N MET A 146 2.67 -12.92 0.77
CA MET A 146 3.40 -11.99 -0.06
C MET A 146 2.54 -10.74 -0.28
N ILE A 147 3.10 -9.56 -0.01
CA ILE A 147 2.35 -8.30 -0.01
C ILE A 147 2.89 -7.40 -1.12
N TYR A 148 1.99 -6.95 -2.00
CA TYR A 148 2.31 -6.06 -3.11
C TYR A 148 1.35 -4.86 -3.12
N GLY A 149 1.87 -3.67 -3.43
CA GLY A 149 1.05 -2.55 -3.92
C GLY A 149 1.05 -2.53 -5.45
N MET A 150 -0.02 -2.08 -6.11
CA MET A 150 -0.06 -1.96 -7.57
C MET A 150 -0.82 -0.73 -8.05
N SER A 151 -0.28 -0.05 -9.06
CA SER A 151 -1.00 0.99 -9.81
C SER A 151 -0.59 1.02 -11.28
N GLY A 152 -1.25 1.89 -12.05
CA GLY A 152 -0.87 2.22 -13.41
C GLY A 152 0.37 3.11 -13.53
N ASP A 153 0.98 3.49 -12.40
CA ASP A 153 2.16 4.35 -12.38
C ASP A 153 3.39 3.65 -12.97
N ASP A 154 4.24 4.41 -13.66
CA ASP A 154 5.47 3.87 -14.25
C ASP A 154 6.52 3.49 -13.19
N GLN A 155 7.56 2.79 -13.64
CA GLN A 155 8.60 2.25 -12.75
C GLN A 155 9.43 3.34 -12.05
N GLU A 156 9.68 4.46 -12.72
CA GLU A 156 10.44 5.57 -12.13
C GLU A 156 9.62 6.21 -11.01
N TRP A 157 8.32 6.40 -11.25
CA TRP A 157 7.39 6.91 -10.29
C TRP A 157 7.21 5.99 -9.08
N GLN A 158 7.00 4.69 -9.31
CA GLN A 158 6.90 3.71 -8.23
C GLN A 158 8.18 3.65 -7.39
N ARG A 159 9.35 3.80 -8.01
CA ARG A 159 10.64 3.85 -7.29
C ARG A 159 10.76 5.10 -6.42
N GLU A 160 10.35 6.26 -6.93
CA GLU A 160 10.27 7.50 -6.15
C GLU A 160 9.37 7.32 -4.93
N VAL A 161 8.16 6.81 -5.14
CA VAL A 161 7.17 6.58 -4.08
C VAL A 161 7.71 5.62 -3.03
N SER A 162 8.27 4.48 -3.46
CA SER A 162 8.83 3.48 -2.57
C SER A 162 9.95 4.06 -1.70
N GLY A 163 10.87 4.84 -2.29
CA GLY A 163 11.97 5.46 -1.58
C GLY A 163 11.51 6.55 -0.61
N ARG A 164 10.66 7.47 -1.08
CA ARG A 164 10.13 8.57 -0.28
C ARG A 164 9.30 8.09 0.91
N LEU A 165 8.47 7.07 0.71
CA LEU A 165 7.63 6.52 1.76
C LEU A 165 8.36 5.48 2.63
N GLY A 166 9.60 5.13 2.31
CA GLY A 166 10.35 4.09 3.03
C GLY A 166 9.54 2.78 3.11
N LEU A 167 8.93 2.39 1.98
CA LEU A 167 8.17 1.14 1.94
C LEU A 167 9.13 -0.03 2.17
N ASN A 168 8.61 -1.09 2.78
CA ASN A 168 9.30 -2.34 3.08
C ASN A 168 8.59 -3.55 2.46
N PHE A 169 7.82 -3.28 1.39
CA PHE A 169 7.16 -4.25 0.53
C PHE A 169 7.24 -3.75 -0.93
N PRO A 170 7.23 -4.65 -1.92
CA PRO A 170 7.34 -4.29 -3.33
C PRO A 170 6.11 -3.57 -3.90
N LEU A 171 6.35 -2.70 -4.88
CA LEU A 171 5.31 -2.11 -5.72
C LEU A 171 5.36 -2.71 -7.13
N LEU A 172 4.19 -2.85 -7.75
CA LEU A 172 4.00 -3.38 -9.09
C LEU A 172 3.49 -2.27 -10.01
N SER A 173 4.05 -2.21 -11.21
CA SER A 173 3.61 -1.27 -12.26
C SER A 173 2.83 -2.00 -13.34
N SER A 174 1.57 -1.59 -13.56
CA SER A 174 0.72 -2.01 -14.68
C SER A 174 0.82 -1.09 -15.92
N HIS A 175 1.86 -0.25 -16.00
CA HIS A 175 2.04 0.77 -17.05
C HIS A 175 2.31 0.16 -18.45
N PRO A 176 1.72 0.69 -19.54
CA PRO A 176 1.45 0.02 -20.83
C PRO A 176 2.60 -0.47 -21.73
N ALA A 177 3.86 -0.52 -21.30
CA ALA A 177 4.92 -1.08 -22.16
C ALA A 177 4.88 -2.64 -22.25
N SER A 178 4.34 -3.33 -21.24
CA SER A 178 4.15 -4.79 -21.23
C SER A 178 3.09 -5.30 -20.23
N SER A 179 2.74 -4.51 -19.21
CA SER A 179 1.99 -4.97 -18.03
C SER A 179 0.50 -4.60 -17.99
N HIS A 180 -0.04 -3.93 -19.02
CA HIS A 180 -1.49 -3.67 -19.12
C HIS A 180 -2.33 -4.94 -19.28
N GLN A 181 -1.69 -6.07 -19.58
CA GLN A 181 -2.35 -7.36 -19.73
C GLN A 181 -2.99 -7.83 -18.43
N PHE A 182 -2.35 -7.59 -17.27
CA PHE A 182 -2.87 -8.07 -15.99
C PHE A 182 -4.19 -7.40 -15.61
N SER A 183 -4.17 -6.07 -15.49
CA SER A 183 -5.36 -5.29 -15.08
C SER A 183 -6.51 -5.43 -16.08
N LYS A 184 -6.21 -5.50 -17.38
CA LYS A 184 -7.21 -5.68 -18.43
C LYS A 184 -7.79 -7.10 -18.44
N ALA A 185 -6.96 -8.13 -18.25
CA ALA A 185 -7.43 -9.52 -18.28
C ALA A 185 -8.29 -9.87 -17.05
N LEU A 186 -8.08 -9.19 -15.92
CA LEU A 186 -8.97 -9.25 -14.77
C LEU A 186 -10.16 -8.29 -14.87
N ASP A 187 -10.23 -7.45 -15.90
CA ASP A 187 -11.22 -6.37 -16.02
C ASP A 187 -11.31 -5.55 -14.72
N LEU A 188 -10.14 -5.13 -14.22
CA LEU A 188 -10.07 -4.35 -12.98
C LEU A 188 -10.81 -3.02 -13.16
N PRO A 189 -11.57 -2.58 -12.14
CA PRO A 189 -12.40 -1.39 -12.24
C PRO A 189 -11.54 -0.14 -12.46
N THR A 190 -11.99 0.77 -13.34
CA THR A 190 -11.26 2.01 -13.69
C THR A 190 -12.13 3.26 -13.61
N PHE A 191 -11.49 4.43 -13.62
CA PHE A 191 -12.12 5.73 -13.85
C PHE A 191 -11.22 6.64 -14.70
N GLU A 192 -11.82 7.62 -15.35
CA GLU A 192 -11.13 8.58 -16.20
C GLU A 192 -10.93 9.91 -15.46
N HIS A 193 -9.74 10.51 -15.59
CA HIS A 193 -9.48 11.87 -15.15
C HIS A 193 -8.48 12.56 -16.07
N GLN A 194 -8.84 13.73 -16.58
CA GLN A 194 -8.01 14.53 -17.49
C GLN A 194 -7.46 13.72 -18.70
N GLY A 195 -8.26 12.79 -19.23
CA GLY A 195 -7.90 11.95 -20.38
C GLY A 195 -6.97 10.77 -20.06
N ASN A 196 -6.73 10.47 -18.78
CA ASN A 196 -6.01 9.29 -18.34
C ASN A 196 -6.94 8.33 -17.59
N THR A 197 -6.74 7.04 -17.84
CA THR A 197 -7.41 5.95 -17.13
C THR A 197 -6.64 5.58 -15.85
N TYR A 198 -7.35 5.48 -14.73
CA TYR A 198 -6.80 5.07 -13.43
C TYR A 198 -7.54 3.84 -12.90
N LEU A 199 -6.83 2.99 -12.17
CA LEU A 199 -7.46 1.86 -11.47
C LEU A 199 -8.26 2.39 -10.28
N LYS A 200 -9.44 1.84 -10.02
CA LYS A 200 -10.16 2.05 -8.77
C LYS A 200 -9.54 1.18 -7.67
N ARG A 201 -9.63 1.65 -6.43
CA ARG A 201 -8.98 1.02 -5.28
C ARG A 201 -9.68 -0.28 -4.90
N CYS A 202 -8.94 -1.38 -4.90
CA CYS A 202 -9.40 -2.67 -4.41
C CYS A 202 -8.27 -3.45 -3.74
N THR A 203 -8.62 -4.42 -2.91
CA THR A 203 -7.66 -5.38 -2.34
C THR A 203 -8.03 -6.78 -2.79
N LEU A 204 -7.08 -7.53 -3.31
CA LEU A 204 -7.27 -8.92 -3.74
C LEU A 204 -6.46 -9.86 -2.84
N LEU A 205 -7.07 -10.96 -2.43
CA LEU A 205 -6.34 -12.14 -1.95
C LEU A 205 -6.28 -13.15 -3.08
N ILE A 206 -5.07 -13.58 -3.41
CA ILE A 206 -4.78 -14.55 -4.47
C ILE A 206 -4.19 -15.80 -3.83
N ARG A 207 -4.69 -16.96 -4.22
CA ARG A 207 -4.21 -18.28 -3.80
C ARG A 207 -4.24 -19.21 -5.00
N GLU A 208 -3.17 -19.98 -5.20
CA GLU A 208 -3.08 -21.03 -6.24
C GLU A 208 -3.60 -20.57 -7.62
N GLY A 209 -3.18 -19.38 -8.07
CA GLY A 209 -3.52 -18.84 -9.38
C GLY A 209 -4.93 -18.26 -9.49
N GLN A 210 -5.66 -18.05 -8.39
CA GLN A 210 -7.03 -17.52 -8.39
C GLN A 210 -7.22 -16.40 -7.39
N VAL A 211 -8.11 -15.46 -7.71
CA VAL A 211 -8.58 -14.47 -6.73
C VAL A 211 -9.62 -15.14 -5.83
N VAL A 212 -9.32 -15.27 -4.54
CA VAL A 212 -10.19 -15.94 -3.57
C VAL A 212 -10.96 -14.95 -2.68
N ARG A 213 -10.48 -13.71 -2.55
CA ARG A 213 -11.21 -12.60 -1.90
C ARG A 213 -10.98 -11.30 -2.67
N CYS A 214 -11.98 -10.44 -2.66
CA CYS A 214 -11.92 -9.10 -3.22
C CYS A 214 -12.63 -8.12 -2.29
N ASP A 215 -11.97 -7.00 -1.97
CA ASP A 215 -12.55 -5.87 -1.25
C ASP A 215 -12.63 -4.68 -2.21
N TYR A 216 -13.84 -4.23 -2.49
CA TYR A 216 -14.10 -3.13 -3.39
C TYR A 216 -15.49 -2.52 -3.12
N PRO A 217 -15.61 -1.17 -3.08
CA PRO A 217 -14.51 -0.22 -3.04
C PRO A 217 -13.86 -0.20 -1.65
N VAL A 218 -12.57 0.14 -1.58
CA VAL A 218 -11.84 0.29 -0.31
C VAL A 218 -11.96 1.72 0.20
N PHE A 219 -12.59 1.91 1.36
CA PHE A 219 -12.70 3.19 2.07
C PHE A 219 -12.90 2.98 3.59
N PRO A 220 -12.27 3.79 4.47
CA PRO A 220 -11.25 4.78 4.16
C PRO A 220 -9.93 4.11 3.71
N PRO A 221 -9.14 4.76 2.84
CA PRO A 221 -8.02 4.12 2.15
C PRO A 221 -6.88 3.69 3.08
N ASP A 222 -6.65 4.41 4.18
CA ASP A 222 -5.65 4.07 5.21
C ASP A 222 -6.00 2.81 6.04
N ALA A 223 -7.24 2.34 5.93
CA ALA A 223 -7.73 1.14 6.61
C ALA A 223 -7.69 -0.14 5.75
N ALA A 224 -7.19 -0.08 4.51
CA ALA A 224 -7.18 -1.23 3.59
C ALA A 224 -6.62 -2.51 4.24
N TRP A 225 -5.43 -2.43 4.84
CA TRP A 225 -4.79 -3.56 5.53
C TRP A 225 -5.60 -4.04 6.74
N ARG A 226 -6.26 -3.13 7.46
CA ARG A 226 -7.01 -3.45 8.68
C ARG A 226 -8.27 -4.23 8.32
N ARG A 227 -8.90 -3.90 7.19
CA ARG A 227 -10.08 -4.61 6.67
C ARG A 227 -9.76 -6.08 6.36
N VAL A 228 -8.57 -6.39 5.84
CA VAL A 228 -8.10 -7.77 5.63
C VAL A 228 -8.05 -8.54 6.96
N VAL A 229 -7.49 -7.92 8.00
CA VAL A 229 -7.39 -8.50 9.35
C VAL A 229 -8.76 -8.68 10.00
N GLU A 230 -9.59 -7.63 10.01
CA GLU A 230 -10.91 -7.63 10.63
C GLU A 230 -11.86 -8.64 9.98
N GLN A 231 -11.75 -8.82 8.66
CA GLN A 231 -12.52 -9.80 7.90
C GLN A 231 -11.92 -11.21 7.90
N ARG A 232 -10.78 -11.42 8.58
CA ARG A 232 -10.14 -12.73 8.74
C ARG A 232 -9.85 -13.43 7.42
N TRP A 233 -9.36 -12.70 6.44
CA TRP A 233 -9.09 -13.24 5.10
C TRP A 233 -8.02 -14.34 5.08
N LEU A 234 -7.13 -14.34 6.07
CA LEU A 234 -5.96 -15.22 6.13
C LEU A 234 -6.15 -16.43 7.05
N ASP A 235 -7.36 -16.62 7.59
CA ASP A 235 -7.72 -17.80 8.36
C ASP A 235 -7.96 -19.00 7.42
N GLU A 236 -7.66 -20.22 7.87
CA GLU A 236 -7.88 -21.45 7.08
C GLU A 236 -9.37 -21.73 6.79
N GLU A 237 -10.28 -21.23 7.63
CA GLU A 237 -11.71 -21.59 7.62
C GLU A 237 -12.55 -20.91 6.52
N GLY A 238 -11.89 -20.32 5.51
CA GLY A 238 -12.53 -19.55 4.45
C GLY A 238 -12.65 -20.25 3.09
N GLN A 239 -12.64 -21.59 3.04
CA GLN A 239 -12.91 -22.42 1.85
C GLN A 239 -14.40 -22.59 1.57
#